data_AF-A0A3V9CUJ8-F1
#
_entry.id   AF-A0A3V9CUJ8-F1
#
_cell.length_a   1.000
_cell.length_b   1.000
_cell.length_c   1.000
_cell.angle_alpha   90.00
_cell.angle_beta   90.00
_cell.angle_gamma   90.00
#
_symmetry.space_group_name_H-M   'P 1'
#
loop_
_entity.id
_entity.type
_entity.pdbx_description
1 polymer ?
#
loop_
_entity_poly.entity_id
_entity_poly.type
_entity_poly.pdbx_seq_one_letter_code
_entity_poly.pdbx_strand_id
1 'polypeptide(L)'
;MRFVLTISAGLLLGLALSSVARANDHKVLGVIAMPRNETNDLALKIPVCRIVKRIQFTADHGDIELSGASVYFKTARSASQSLNVPSSIKEGQTTGWININSDNDNKRCVSKITFSGHTVNSSDMARLKVIGDD
;
A
#
# COMPACT_ATOMS: atom_id res chain seq x y z
N MET A 1 -49.07 45.62 -17.79
CA MET A 1 -49.10 44.21 -17.36
C MET A 1 -48.56 43.33 -18.48
N ARG A 2 -47.43 42.67 -18.27
CA ARG A 2 -47.17 41.23 -18.52
C ARG A 2 -45.66 40.98 -18.51
N PHE A 3 -45.20 40.44 -17.39
CA PHE A 3 -43.98 39.65 -17.26
C PHE A 3 -43.96 38.52 -18.29
N VAL A 4 -42.77 37.97 -18.57
CA VAL A 4 -42.44 36.53 -18.51
C VAL A 4 -41.35 36.14 -19.55
N LEU A 5 -40.21 35.73 -18.97
CA LEU A 5 -39.23 34.71 -19.40
C LEU A 5 -38.49 34.83 -20.73
N THR A 6 -37.16 34.98 -20.64
CA THR A 6 -36.21 33.99 -21.22
C THR A 6 -34.84 34.12 -20.52
N ILE A 7 -34.73 33.62 -19.28
CA ILE A 7 -33.43 33.33 -18.62
C ILE A 7 -33.31 31.81 -18.59
N SER A 8 -32.84 31.18 -19.66
CA SER A 8 -32.68 29.71 -19.70
C SER A 8 -31.73 29.27 -20.81
N ALA A 9 -30.47 29.69 -20.75
CA ALA A 9 -29.42 29.10 -21.60
C ALA A 9 -28.12 28.76 -20.85
N GLY A 10 -28.00 29.10 -19.57
CA GLY A 10 -26.76 28.94 -18.80
C GLY A 10 -26.62 27.67 -17.96
N LEU A 11 -27.68 26.86 -17.80
CA LEU A 11 -27.69 25.82 -16.75
C LEU A 11 -27.28 24.40 -17.21
N LEU A 12 -27.04 24.17 -18.49
CA LEU A 12 -26.84 22.80 -19.02
C LEU A 12 -25.38 22.36 -19.16
N LEU A 13 -24.40 23.22 -18.88
CA LEU A 13 -22.97 22.89 -19.01
C LEU A 13 -22.25 22.59 -17.67
N GLY A 14 -22.98 22.44 -16.56
CA GLY A 14 -22.38 22.23 -15.22
C GLY A 14 -22.27 20.78 -14.74
N LEU A 15 -22.87 19.81 -15.44
CA LEU A 15 -23.13 18.47 -14.89
C LEU A 15 -22.22 17.34 -15.40
N ALA A 16 -21.20 17.63 -16.22
CA ALA A 16 -20.38 16.59 -16.87
C ALA A 16 -19.02 16.29 -16.18
N LEU A 17 -18.72 16.86 -15.02
CA LEU A 17 -17.48 16.62 -14.28
C LEU A 17 -17.74 16.06 -12.88
N SER A 18 -18.68 15.13 -12.74
CA SER A 18 -18.69 14.24 -11.58
C SER A 18 -17.58 13.20 -11.78
N SER A 19 -16.33 13.61 -11.57
CA SER A 19 -15.21 12.70 -11.34
C SER A 19 -15.66 11.72 -10.27
N VAL A 20 -15.82 10.45 -10.62
CA VAL A 20 -16.05 9.39 -9.63
C VAL A 20 -14.82 9.35 -8.73
N ALA A 21 -14.86 10.08 -7.63
CA ALA A 21 -13.91 9.92 -6.54
C ALA A 21 -14.19 8.55 -5.94
N ARG A 22 -13.59 7.50 -6.51
CA ARG A 22 -13.50 6.22 -5.83
C ARG A 22 -12.61 6.46 -4.62
N ALA A 23 -13.22 6.52 -3.45
CA ALA A 23 -12.51 6.31 -2.21
C ALA A 23 -11.93 4.90 -2.28
N ASN A 24 -10.68 4.77 -2.75
CA ASN A 24 -9.93 3.55 -2.55
C ASN A 24 -9.53 3.55 -1.07
N ASP A 25 -10.08 2.62 -0.30
CA ASP A 25 -9.82 2.48 1.13
C ASP A 25 -8.41 1.88 1.34
N HIS A 26 -7.39 2.66 1.00
CA HIS A 26 -6.02 2.31 1.28
C HIS A 26 -5.78 2.33 2.79
N LYS A 27 -5.20 1.25 3.32
CA LYS A 27 -4.96 1.08 4.74
C LYS A 27 -3.50 0.89 5.04
N VAL A 28 -2.97 1.68 5.97
CA VAL A 28 -1.62 1.46 6.48
C VAL A 28 -1.61 0.18 7.31
N LEU A 29 -0.84 -0.80 6.87
CA LEU A 29 -0.65 -2.08 7.56
C LEU A 29 0.40 -1.96 8.67
N GLY A 30 1.37 -1.06 8.49
CA GLY A 30 2.35 -0.70 9.51
C GLY A 30 3.57 -0.02 8.92
N VAL A 31 4.52 0.29 9.79
CA VAL A 31 5.82 0.89 9.43
C VAL A 31 6.90 0.10 10.14
N ILE A 32 7.98 -0.23 9.44
CA ILE A 32 9.15 -0.91 9.99
C ILE A 32 10.40 -0.06 9.77
N ALA A 33 11.31 -0.05 10.74
CA ALA A 33 12.62 0.54 10.59
C ALA A 33 13.53 -0.43 9.83
N MET A 34 14.12 0.04 8.74
CA MET A 34 15.14 -0.69 8.00
C MET A 34 16.49 -0.49 8.70
N PRO A 35 17.21 -1.56 9.04
CA PRO A 35 18.52 -1.47 9.68
C PRO A 35 19.54 -0.90 8.70
N ARG A 36 20.70 -0.47 9.22
CA ARG A 36 21.80 0.04 8.38
C ARG A 36 22.61 -1.06 7.70
N ASN A 37 22.54 -2.29 8.20
CA ASN A 37 23.21 -3.45 7.64
C ASN A 37 22.18 -4.37 6.99
N GLU A 38 22.57 -5.08 5.93
CA GLU A 38 21.74 -6.08 5.27
C GLU A 38 21.23 -7.11 6.29
N THR A 39 19.91 -7.29 6.33
CA THR A 39 19.28 -8.36 7.10
C THR A 39 18.20 -9.06 6.31
N ASN A 40 17.82 -10.26 6.76
CA ASN A 40 16.81 -11.11 6.14
C ASN A 40 15.63 -11.46 7.06
N ASP A 41 15.53 -10.83 8.22
CA ASP A 41 14.64 -11.27 9.31
C ASP A 41 13.68 -10.18 9.82
N LEU A 42 13.57 -9.05 9.12
CA LEU A 42 12.64 -7.99 9.49
C LEU A 42 11.21 -8.48 9.32
N ALA A 43 10.40 -8.34 10.37
CA ALA A 43 9.03 -8.82 10.36
C ALA A 43 8.05 -7.75 10.86
N LEU A 44 7.15 -7.33 9.98
CA LEU A 44 5.96 -6.58 10.36
C LEU A 44 4.85 -7.57 10.72
N LYS A 45 4.56 -7.70 12.02
CA LYS A 45 3.44 -8.51 12.52
C LYS A 45 2.15 -7.70 12.45
N ILE A 46 1.12 -8.25 11.85
CA ILE A 46 -0.20 -7.60 11.78
C ILE A 46 -1.03 -8.08 12.98
N PRO A 47 -1.44 -7.19 13.90
CA PRO A 47 -2.10 -7.60 15.15
C PRO A 47 -3.48 -8.22 14.92
N VAL A 48 -4.17 -7.76 13.87
CA VAL A 48 -5.47 -8.28 13.45
C VAL A 48 -5.31 -8.85 12.05
N CYS A 49 -5.83 -10.04 11.81
CA CYS A 49 -5.78 -10.61 10.48
C CYS A 49 -6.62 -9.78 9.51
N ARG A 50 -5.99 -9.16 8.51
CA ARG A 50 -6.66 -8.29 7.53
C ARG A 50 -6.62 -8.91 6.15
N ILE A 51 -7.76 -8.90 5.47
CA ILE A 51 -7.81 -9.21 4.04
C ILE A 51 -7.30 -7.95 3.32
N VAL A 52 -6.39 -8.14 2.36
CA VAL A 52 -5.85 -7.08 1.51
C VAL A 52 -5.44 -7.72 0.19
N LYS A 53 -6.02 -7.34 -0.94
CA LYS A 53 -5.71 -7.92 -2.25
C LYS A 53 -4.39 -7.42 -2.82
N ARG A 54 -3.98 -6.21 -2.46
CA ARG A 54 -2.77 -5.58 -2.99
C ARG A 54 -2.02 -4.85 -1.89
N ILE A 55 -0.71 -4.74 -2.07
CA ILE A 55 0.16 -4.01 -1.15
C ILE A 55 1.12 -3.10 -1.90
N GLN A 56 1.57 -2.06 -1.21
CA GLN A 56 2.47 -1.06 -1.72
C GLN A 56 3.45 -0.68 -0.61
N PHE A 57 4.65 -0.26 -1.01
CA PHE A 57 5.70 0.15 -0.10
C PHE A 57 6.05 1.62 -0.33
N THR A 58 6.24 2.36 0.76
CA THR A 58 6.72 3.74 0.73
C THR A 58 7.95 3.85 1.61
N ALA A 59 9.03 4.46 1.10
CA ALA A 59 10.14 4.87 1.96
C ALA A 59 9.79 6.23 2.59
N ASP A 60 9.18 6.20 3.78
CA ASP A 60 8.73 7.41 4.48
C ASP A 60 9.92 8.28 4.94
N HIS A 61 11.08 7.67 5.16
CA HIS A 61 12.31 8.34 5.57
C HIS A 61 13.51 7.49 5.15
N GLY A 62 14.58 8.12 4.64
CA GLY A 62 15.79 7.45 4.18
C GLY A 62 15.61 6.59 2.92
N ASP A 63 16.70 6.38 2.18
CA ASP A 63 16.71 5.48 1.05
C ASP A 63 16.78 4.02 1.53
N ILE A 64 16.10 3.13 0.81
CA ILE A 64 15.99 1.71 1.15
C ILE A 64 16.46 0.87 -0.03
N GLU A 65 17.26 -0.15 0.26
CA GLU A 65 17.54 -1.25 -0.65
C GLU A 65 16.83 -2.51 -0.14
N LEU A 66 15.94 -3.08 -0.96
CA LEU A 66 15.19 -4.30 -0.66
C LEU A 66 15.76 -5.45 -1.48
N SER A 67 16.21 -6.50 -0.80
CA SER A 67 16.61 -7.76 -1.45
C SER A 67 15.45 -8.75 -1.55
N GLY A 68 14.39 -8.57 -0.76
CA GLY A 68 13.19 -9.39 -0.87
C GLY A 68 12.08 -9.01 0.11
N ALA A 69 10.87 -9.51 -0.16
CA ALA A 69 9.77 -9.44 0.79
C ALA A 69 8.81 -10.62 0.60
N SER A 70 8.19 -11.06 1.69
CA SER A 70 7.25 -12.17 1.69
C SER A 70 6.05 -11.90 2.59
N VAL A 71 4.86 -12.25 2.11
CA VAL A 71 3.61 -12.14 2.88
C VAL A 71 3.24 -13.52 3.40
N TYR A 72 2.88 -13.58 4.68
CA TYR A 72 2.37 -14.76 5.34
C TYR A 72 0.89 -14.60 5.63
N PHE A 73 0.14 -15.65 5.33
CA PHE A 73 -1.30 -15.67 5.51
C PHE A 73 -1.70 -16.55 6.69
N LYS A 74 -2.70 -16.10 7.45
CA LYS A 74 -3.35 -16.95 8.45
C LYS A 74 -4.30 -17.90 7.73
N THR A 75 -3.94 -19.18 7.67
CA THR A 75 -4.76 -20.26 7.10
C THR A 75 -4.45 -21.56 7.85
N ALA A 76 -5.25 -22.61 7.65
CA ALA A 76 -5.03 -23.92 8.26
C ALA A 76 -3.67 -24.57 7.92
N ARG A 77 -2.99 -24.12 6.86
CA ARG A 77 -1.68 -24.63 6.42
C ARG A 77 -0.57 -23.58 6.37
N SER A 78 -0.79 -22.38 6.94
CA SER A 78 0.20 -21.29 6.94
C SER A 78 0.88 -21.08 5.58
N ALA A 79 0.14 -20.56 4.60
CA ALA A 79 0.68 -20.22 3.29
C ALA A 79 1.52 -18.93 3.33
N SER A 80 2.48 -18.82 2.41
CA SER A 80 3.22 -17.59 2.15
C SER A 80 3.38 -17.33 0.67
N GLN A 81 3.63 -16.07 0.31
CA GLN A 81 3.89 -15.63 -1.05
C GLN A 81 5.09 -14.68 -1.06
N SER A 82 6.10 -15.00 -1.87
CA SER A 82 7.18 -14.06 -2.18
C SER A 82 6.68 -12.95 -3.09
N LEU A 83 7.14 -11.73 -2.83
CA LEU A 83 6.75 -10.53 -3.56
C LEU A 83 7.84 -10.12 -4.54
N ASN A 84 7.42 -9.65 -5.72
CA ASN A 84 8.32 -9.00 -6.64
C ASN A 84 8.46 -7.52 -6.24
N VAL A 85 9.49 -7.21 -5.46
CA VAL A 85 9.75 -5.85 -4.96
C VAL A 85 10.86 -5.19 -5.78
N PRO A 86 10.79 -3.86 -6.00
CA PRO A 86 11.93 -3.15 -6.58
C PRO A 86 13.12 -3.21 -5.62
N SER A 87 14.33 -3.28 -6.17
CA SER A 87 15.55 -3.38 -5.37
C SER A 87 15.87 -2.10 -4.61
N SER A 88 15.49 -0.92 -5.13
CA SER A 88 15.75 0.37 -4.47
C SER A 88 14.49 1.23 -4.42
N ILE A 89 14.27 1.88 -3.28
CA ILE A 89 13.18 2.83 -3.05
C ILE A 89 13.81 4.08 -2.43
N LYS A 90 13.70 5.22 -3.13
CA LYS A 90 14.21 6.50 -2.64
C LYS A 90 13.28 7.10 -1.58
N GLU A 91 13.82 7.91 -0.68
CA GLU A 91 12.99 8.63 0.30
C GLU A 91 11.85 9.41 -0.38
N GLY A 92 10.63 9.27 0.16
CA GLY A 92 9.40 9.82 -0.38
C GLY A 92 8.80 9.02 -1.56
N GLN A 93 9.53 8.05 -2.12
CA GLN A 93 9.03 7.24 -3.21
C GLN A 93 8.08 6.15 -2.70
N THR A 94 7.04 5.90 -3.49
CA THR A 94 6.10 4.80 -3.30
C THR A 94 6.17 3.85 -4.50
N THR A 95 6.18 2.54 -4.25
CA THR A 95 6.26 1.51 -5.30
C THR A 95 4.95 1.40 -6.08
N GLY A 96 4.92 0.59 -7.13
CA GLY A 96 3.64 0.12 -7.69
C GLY A 96 2.90 -0.81 -6.71
N TRP A 97 1.60 -1.01 -6.97
CA TRP A 97 0.81 -2.02 -6.29
C TRP A 97 1.27 -3.44 -6.68
N ILE A 98 1.46 -4.30 -5.69
CA ILE A 98 1.80 -5.71 -5.85
C ILE A 98 0.59 -6.54 -5.45
N ASN A 99 0.11 -7.39 -6.36
CA ASN A 99 -1.01 -8.28 -6.09
C ASN A 99 -0.58 -9.42 -5.16
N ILE A 100 -1.40 -9.69 -4.16
CA ILE A 100 -1.20 -10.80 -3.23
C ILE A 100 -2.42 -11.69 -3.17
N ASN A 101 -2.18 -12.96 -2.91
CA ASN A 101 -3.21 -13.99 -2.88
C ASN A 101 -3.94 -13.98 -1.54
N SER A 102 -4.35 -12.81 -1.04
CA SER A 102 -5.30 -12.71 0.08
C SER A 102 -6.71 -12.79 -0.48
N ASP A 103 -7.56 -13.57 0.16
CA ASP A 103 -8.92 -13.80 -0.32
C ASP A 103 -9.89 -13.91 0.87
N ASN A 104 -11.14 -13.51 0.62
CA ASN A 104 -12.20 -13.61 1.62
C ASN A 104 -12.79 -15.02 1.70
N ASP A 105 -12.86 -15.72 0.56
CA ASP A 105 -13.54 -17.01 0.43
C ASP A 105 -12.84 -18.12 1.24
N ASN A 106 -11.51 -18.17 1.21
CA ASN A 106 -10.69 -19.08 2.02
C ASN A 106 -10.26 -18.46 3.35
N LYS A 107 -10.81 -17.29 3.71
CA LYS A 107 -10.47 -16.50 4.91
C LYS A 107 -8.96 -16.27 5.03
N ARG A 108 -8.29 -16.08 3.89
CA ARG A 108 -6.84 -15.94 3.81
C ARG A 108 -6.47 -14.47 3.97
N CYS A 109 -6.21 -14.10 5.22
CA CYS A 109 -5.81 -12.75 5.60
C CYS A 109 -4.32 -12.69 5.96
N VAL A 110 -3.73 -11.50 5.83
CA VAL A 110 -2.32 -11.26 6.13
C VAL A 110 -2.09 -11.24 7.65
N SER A 111 -1.11 -12.03 8.10
CA SER A 111 -0.71 -12.13 9.51
C SER A 111 0.67 -11.54 9.79
N LYS A 112 1.57 -11.63 8.81
CA LYS A 112 2.95 -11.14 8.92
C LYS A 112 3.48 -10.84 7.53
N ILE A 113 4.29 -9.79 7.42
CA ILE A 113 5.09 -9.49 6.23
C ILE A 113 6.54 -9.48 6.66
N THR A 114 7.41 -10.16 5.94
CA THR A 114 8.85 -10.15 6.18
C THR A 114 9.58 -9.42 5.07
N PHE A 115 10.69 -8.80 5.43
CA PHE A 115 11.53 -8.02 4.53
C PHE A 115 12.98 -8.43 4.67
N SER A 116 13.68 -8.41 3.55
CA SER A 116 15.12 -8.47 3.47
C SER A 116 15.62 -7.17 2.83
N GLY A 117 16.66 -6.58 3.41
CA GLY A 117 17.23 -5.33 2.93
C GLY A 117 17.81 -4.46 4.03
N HIS A 118 18.16 -3.23 3.66
CA HIS A 118 18.79 -2.25 4.55
C HIS A 118 18.56 -0.81 4.09
N THR A 119 18.95 0.11 4.97
CA THR A 119 19.03 1.54 4.70
C THR A 119 20.30 1.84 3.92
N VAL A 120 20.18 2.69 2.90
CA VAL A 120 21.32 3.18 2.12
C VAL A 120 21.40 4.70 2.19
N ASN A 121 22.60 5.26 1.99
CA ASN A 121 22.84 6.71 1.90
C ASN A 121 22.29 7.57 3.06
N SER A 122 22.06 6.98 4.23
CA SER A 122 21.51 7.69 5.39
C SER A 122 22.28 7.31 6.64
N SER A 123 22.52 8.33 7.49
CA SER A 123 23.04 8.12 8.83
C SER A 123 21.98 7.59 9.78
N ASP A 124 20.68 7.70 9.49
CA ASP A 124 19.60 7.19 10.33
C ASP A 124 18.90 6.00 9.68
N MET A 125 18.24 5.16 10.48
CA MET A 125 17.48 4.02 9.95
C MET A 125 16.31 4.52 9.11
N ALA A 126 16.22 4.03 7.87
CA ALA A 126 15.11 4.31 6.99
C ALA A 126 13.81 3.69 7.49
N ARG A 127 12.68 4.19 7.02
CA ARG A 127 11.34 3.76 7.44
C ARG A 127 10.56 3.26 6.25
N LEU A 128 10.30 1.95 6.22
CA LEU A 128 9.46 1.33 5.22
C LEU A 128 8.01 1.28 5.72
N LYS A 129 7.14 2.05 5.10
CA LYS A 129 5.70 2.00 5.32
C LYS A 129 5.05 1.03 4.36
N VAL A 130 4.14 0.23 4.89
CA VAL A 130 3.38 -0.77 4.14
C VAL A 130 1.92 -0.34 4.08
N ILE A 131 1.39 -0.25 2.87
CA ILE A 131 0.01 0.12 2.59
C ILE A 131 -0.66 -1.07 1.91
N GLY A 132 -1.87 -1.41 2.32
CA GLY A 132 -2.70 -2.44 1.71
C GLY A 132 -3.99 -1.86 1.17
N ASP A 133 -4.58 -2.57 0.21
CA ASP A 133 -5.86 -2.24 -0.42
C ASP A 133 -6.69 -3.51 -0.61
N ASP A 134 -8.03 -3.36 -0.63
CA ASP A 134 -9.01 -4.44 -0.67
C ASP A 134 -9.42 -4.92 -2.08
#